data_AF-A0A9X1UFI8-F1
#
_entry.id   AF-A0A9X1UFI8-F1
#
_cell.length_a   1.000
_cell.length_b   1.000
_cell.length_c   1.000
_cell.angle_alpha   90.00
_cell.angle_beta   90.00
_cell.angle_gamma   90.00
#
_symmetry.space_group_name_H-M   'P 1'
#
loop_
_entity.id
_entity.type
_entity.pdbx_description
1 polymer ?
#
loop_
_entity_poly.entity_id
_entity_poly.type
_entity_poly.pdbx_seq_one_letter_code
_entity_poly.pdbx_strand_id
1 'polypeptide(L)'
;MKRRSLIREITPTEIKHIRMQLDRVREIGKKAAKSKRRFADYKYLKAVFAAFYAFGDANLLPILARVARDEYGVARREGCHPLRTIIDASADPKTPLRSRSRWGRALEWAFDQEVQPDGLMSFLNANHGIAGCARLANMALPLYRRPREYAWSDDVPESNGNDQFGDLRVRSFAKRRRTD
;
A
#
# COMPACT_ATOMS: atom_id res chain seq x y z
N MET A 1 -14.05 -13.73 30.38
CA MET A 1 -13.79 -14.46 29.10
C MET A 1 -12.49 -13.95 28.48
N LYS A 2 -11.42 -14.74 28.53
CA LYS A 2 -10.13 -14.41 27.89
C LYS A 2 -10.26 -14.53 26.37
N ARG A 3 -10.44 -13.42 25.66
CA ARG A 3 -10.36 -13.38 24.19
C ARG A 3 -8.89 -13.53 23.80
N ARG A 4 -8.43 -14.77 23.60
CA ARG A 4 -7.20 -15.02 22.85
C ARG A 4 -7.49 -14.59 21.41
N SER A 5 -7.10 -13.38 21.04
CA SER A 5 -6.94 -13.03 19.63
C SER A 5 -6.00 -14.08 19.05
N LEU A 6 -6.53 -14.92 18.17
CA LEU A 6 -5.74 -15.84 17.36
C LEU A 6 -4.92 -14.97 16.41
N ILE A 7 -3.83 -14.40 16.92
CA ILE A 7 -2.78 -13.80 16.10
C ILE A 7 -2.30 -14.96 15.26
N ARG A 8 -2.76 -15.02 13.99
CA ARG A 8 -2.29 -15.99 13.00
C ARG A 8 -0.77 -16.06 13.13
N GLU A 9 -0.27 -17.25 13.42
CA GLU A 9 1.17 -17.47 13.46
C GLU A 9 1.71 -17.16 12.07
N ILE A 10 2.57 -16.16 12.00
CA ILE A 10 3.20 -15.76 10.75
C ILE A 10 4.31 -16.75 10.49
N THR A 11 4.24 -17.45 9.38
CA THR A 11 5.26 -18.46 9.08
C THR A 11 6.55 -17.78 8.65
N PRO A 12 7.73 -18.37 8.97
CA PRO A 12 9.01 -17.82 8.51
C PRO A 12 9.10 -17.69 6.97
N THR A 13 8.40 -18.55 6.23
CA THR A 13 8.34 -18.51 4.77
C THR A 13 7.54 -17.30 4.26
N GLU A 14 6.44 -16.92 4.91
CA GLU A 14 5.68 -15.70 4.60
C GLU A 14 6.52 -14.44 4.82
N ILE A 15 7.24 -14.38 5.95
CA ILE A 15 8.15 -13.26 6.27
C ILE A 15 9.23 -13.16 5.19
N LYS A 16 9.86 -14.30 4.84
CA LYS A 16 10.89 -14.37 3.80
C LYS A 16 10.36 -13.88 2.45
N HIS A 17 9.13 -14.25 2.09
CA HIS A 17 8.51 -13.81 0.84
C HIS A 17 8.28 -12.29 0.83
N ILE A 18 7.71 -11.73 1.89
CA ILE A 18 7.51 -10.27 2.01
C ILE A 18 8.86 -9.54 1.93
N ARG A 19 9.86 -9.99 2.68
CA ARG A 19 11.20 -9.41 2.69
C ARG A 19 11.82 -9.39 1.28
N MET A 20 11.81 -10.54 0.61
CA MET A 20 12.36 -10.66 -0.76
C MET A 20 11.68 -9.69 -1.74
N GLN A 21 10.35 -9.55 -1.69
CA GLN A 21 9.63 -8.62 -2.57
C GLN A 21 9.93 -7.17 -2.22
N LEU A 22 9.93 -6.80 -0.93
CA LEU A 22 10.26 -5.43 -0.50
C LEU A 22 11.70 -5.06 -0.85
N ASP A 23 12.66 -5.97 -0.70
CA ASP A 23 14.05 -5.74 -1.09
C ASP A 23 14.19 -5.54 -2.60
N ARG A 24 13.48 -6.33 -3.40
CA ARG A 24 13.42 -6.14 -4.86
C ARG A 24 12.90 -4.74 -5.22
N VAL A 25 11.80 -4.30 -4.60
CA VAL A 25 11.24 -2.97 -4.83
C VAL A 25 12.21 -1.88 -4.37
N ARG A 26 12.90 -2.08 -3.23
CA ARG A 26 13.88 -1.15 -2.68
C ARG A 26 15.08 -0.96 -3.60
N GLU A 27 15.59 -2.03 -4.22
CA GLU A 27 16.66 -1.93 -5.20
C GLU A 27 16.25 -1.14 -6.45
N ILE A 28 15.00 -1.29 -6.89
CA ILE A 28 14.44 -0.46 -7.98
C ILE A 28 14.32 1.00 -7.52
N GLY A 29 13.87 1.24 -6.29
CA GLY A 29 13.79 2.57 -5.68
C GLY A 29 15.14 3.28 -5.61
N LYS A 30 16.20 2.58 -5.17
CA LYS A 30 17.58 3.10 -5.17
C LYS A 30 18.04 3.48 -6.57
N LYS A 31 17.76 2.65 -7.57
CA LYS A 31 18.10 2.94 -8.98
C LYS A 31 17.32 4.15 -9.51
N ALA A 32 16.04 4.27 -9.14
CA ALA A 32 15.21 5.42 -9.52
C ALA A 32 15.74 6.72 -8.89
N ALA A 33 16.06 6.71 -7.59
CA ALA A 33 16.57 7.87 -6.87
C ALA A 33 17.93 8.36 -7.38
N LYS A 34 18.80 7.46 -7.84
CA LYS A 34 20.08 7.81 -8.49
C LYS A 34 19.91 8.33 -9.92
N SER A 35 18.78 8.08 -10.55
CA SER A 35 18.56 8.43 -11.95
C SER A 35 18.17 9.89 -12.10
N LYS A 36 18.78 10.58 -13.07
CA LYS A 36 18.37 11.94 -13.48
C LYS A 36 17.22 11.93 -14.50
N ARG A 37 16.68 10.75 -14.85
CA ARG A 37 15.61 10.63 -15.86
C ARG A 37 14.29 11.12 -15.28
N ARG A 38 13.57 11.94 -16.07
CA ARG A 38 12.27 12.53 -15.71
C ARG A 38 11.22 11.54 -15.22
N PHE A 39 11.27 10.28 -15.66
CA PHE A 39 10.29 9.24 -15.34
C PHE A 39 10.85 8.09 -14.49
N ALA A 40 11.95 8.32 -13.77
CA ALA A 40 12.55 7.30 -12.91
C ALA A 40 11.56 6.77 -11.86
N ASP A 41 10.76 7.65 -11.27
CA ASP A 41 9.74 7.31 -10.28
C ASP A 41 8.67 6.37 -10.83
N TYR A 42 8.35 6.41 -12.13
CA TYR A 42 7.30 5.58 -12.70
C TYR A 42 7.67 4.10 -12.66
N LYS A 43 8.96 3.78 -12.87
CA LYS A 43 9.45 2.41 -12.77
C LYS A 43 9.38 1.90 -11.33
N TYR A 44 9.72 2.76 -10.37
CA TYR A 44 9.57 2.46 -8.96
C TYR A 44 8.10 2.22 -8.58
N LEU A 45 7.19 3.10 -8.99
CA LEU A 45 5.76 2.96 -8.70
C LEU A 45 5.14 1.72 -9.36
N LYS A 46 5.56 1.36 -10.57
CA LYS A 46 5.17 0.08 -11.19
C LYS A 46 5.60 -1.12 -10.34
N ALA A 47 6.82 -1.09 -9.80
CA ALA A 47 7.31 -2.16 -8.94
C ALA A 47 6.55 -2.24 -7.60
N VAL A 48 6.27 -1.09 -6.97
CA VAL A 48 5.42 -1.02 -5.76
C VAL A 48 4.05 -1.62 -6.01
N PHE A 49 3.43 -1.24 -7.13
CA PHE A 49 2.08 -1.68 -7.46
C PHE A 49 2.03 -3.17 -7.78
N ALA A 50 3.01 -3.69 -8.54
CA ALA A 50 3.15 -5.12 -8.78
C ALA A 50 3.33 -5.92 -7.48
N ALA A 51 4.16 -5.41 -6.54
CA ALA A 51 4.35 -6.06 -5.25
C ALA A 51 3.05 -6.09 -4.42
N PHE A 52 2.25 -5.02 -4.45
CA PHE A 52 0.95 -4.99 -3.81
C PHE A 52 0.01 -6.08 -4.33
N TYR A 53 -0.08 -6.27 -5.66
CA TYR A 53 -0.86 -7.36 -6.24
C TYR A 53 -0.31 -8.73 -5.82
N ALA A 54 1.01 -8.94 -5.91
CA ALA A 54 1.62 -10.20 -5.49
C ALA A 54 1.35 -10.54 -4.01
N PHE A 55 1.36 -9.53 -3.14
CA PHE A 55 0.98 -9.72 -1.73
C PHE A 55 -0.51 -9.99 -1.56
N GLY A 56 -1.38 -9.38 -2.36
CA GLY A 56 -2.82 -9.66 -2.38
C GLY A 56 -3.10 -11.11 -2.77
N ASP A 57 -2.52 -11.56 -3.87
CA ASP A 57 -2.71 -12.90 -4.42
C ASP A 57 -2.19 -13.98 -3.46
N ALA A 58 -1.06 -13.72 -2.79
CA ALA A 58 -0.50 -14.61 -1.77
C ALA A 58 -1.14 -14.45 -0.38
N ASN A 59 -2.15 -13.59 -0.23
CA ASN A 59 -2.83 -13.31 1.04
C ASN A 59 -1.90 -12.83 2.18
N LEU A 60 -0.90 -12.03 1.82
CA LEU A 60 0.16 -11.50 2.68
C LEU A 60 -0.10 -10.05 3.15
N LEU A 61 -1.04 -9.34 2.54
CA LEU A 61 -1.39 -7.95 2.93
C LEU A 61 -1.72 -7.79 4.44
N PRO A 62 -2.44 -8.71 5.12
CA PRO A 62 -2.77 -8.53 6.55
C PRO A 62 -1.56 -8.51 7.48
N ILE A 63 -0.48 -9.19 7.10
CA ILE A 63 0.74 -9.30 7.91
C ILE A 63 1.83 -8.33 7.46
N LEU A 64 1.67 -7.70 6.28
CA LEU A 64 2.64 -6.78 5.69
C LEU A 64 3.05 -5.66 6.63
N ALA A 65 2.09 -5.00 7.29
CA ALA A 65 2.39 -3.88 8.20
C ALA A 65 3.26 -4.30 9.39
N ARG A 66 3.04 -5.51 9.91
CA ARG A 66 3.85 -6.07 11.01
C ARG A 66 5.26 -6.39 10.52
N VAL A 67 5.39 -7.08 9.39
CA VAL A 67 6.69 -7.43 8.81
C VAL A 67 7.48 -6.17 8.42
N ALA A 68 6.84 -5.18 7.80
CA ALA A 68 7.48 -3.92 7.45
C ALA A 68 8.01 -3.15 8.68
N ARG A 69 7.29 -3.20 9.80
CA ARG A 69 7.77 -2.63 11.06
C ARG A 69 8.98 -3.39 11.59
N ASP A 70 8.86 -4.70 11.73
CA ASP A 70 9.85 -5.54 12.41
C ASP A 70 11.16 -5.62 11.60
N GLU A 71 11.07 -5.62 10.27
CA GLU A 71 12.22 -5.82 9.36
C GLU A 71 12.81 -4.52 8.79
N TYR A 72 12.00 -3.48 8.65
CA TYR A 72 12.41 -2.22 7.99
C TYR A 72 12.25 -0.98 8.87
N GLY A 73 11.82 -1.14 10.12
CA GLY A 73 11.64 -0.02 11.05
C GLY A 73 10.51 0.94 10.64
N VAL A 74 9.57 0.49 9.79
CA VAL A 74 8.45 1.33 9.37
C VAL A 74 7.49 1.52 10.54
N ALA A 75 7.28 2.78 10.93
CA ALA A 75 6.34 3.10 12.00
C ALA A 75 4.93 2.59 11.66
N ARG A 76 4.30 1.87 12.61
CA ARG A 76 2.91 1.44 12.47
C ARG A 76 2.03 2.69 12.42
N ARG A 77 1.31 2.86 11.32
CA ARG A 77 0.28 3.89 11.18
C ARG A 77 -1.05 3.19 10.95
N GLU A 78 -1.96 3.35 11.89
CA GLU A 78 -3.31 2.83 11.76
C GLU A 78 -4.04 3.52 10.61
N GLY A 79 -4.92 2.77 9.93
CA GLY A 79 -5.67 3.28 8.79
C GLY A 79 -4.78 3.76 7.64
N CYS A 80 -3.63 3.12 7.38
CA CYS A 80 -2.84 3.40 6.19
C CYS A 80 -3.03 2.29 5.16
N HIS A 81 -3.24 2.67 3.89
CA HIS A 81 -3.35 1.71 2.81
C HIS A 81 -2.06 0.89 2.67
N PRO A 82 -2.10 -0.41 2.33
CA PRO A 82 -0.91 -1.24 2.24
C PRO A 82 0.11 -0.73 1.21
N LEU A 83 -0.35 -0.08 0.13
CA LEU A 83 0.55 0.62 -0.82
C LEU A 83 1.47 1.62 -0.13
N ARG A 84 0.95 2.34 0.87
CA ARG A 84 1.75 3.30 1.64
C ARG A 84 2.80 2.59 2.49
N THR A 85 2.47 1.45 3.08
CA THR A 85 3.41 0.62 3.83
C THR A 85 4.56 0.14 2.95
N ILE A 86 4.25 -0.33 1.73
CA ILE A 86 5.28 -0.74 0.77
C ILE A 86 6.20 0.44 0.45
N ILE A 87 5.62 1.60 0.11
CA ILE A 87 6.39 2.81 -0.20
C ILE A 87 7.28 3.22 0.97
N ASP A 88 6.78 3.21 2.20
CA ASP A 88 7.56 3.61 3.37
C ASP A 88 8.69 2.61 3.67
N ALA A 89 8.51 1.32 3.38
CA ALA A 89 9.54 0.29 3.52
C ALA A 89 10.60 0.33 2.41
N SER A 90 10.23 0.73 1.19
CA SER A 90 11.11 0.60 0.00
C SER A 90 11.65 1.91 -0.57
N ALA A 91 11.07 3.06 -0.25
CA ALA A 91 11.53 4.34 -0.79
C ALA A 91 12.92 4.72 -0.27
N ASP A 92 13.67 5.48 -1.06
CA ASP A 92 14.93 6.05 -0.59
C ASP A 92 14.67 6.99 0.60
N PRO A 93 15.44 6.90 1.70
CA PRO A 93 15.25 7.76 2.87
C PRO A 93 15.28 9.26 2.55
N LYS A 94 16.03 9.68 1.53
CA LYS A 94 16.13 11.08 1.09
C LYS A 94 14.92 11.53 0.27
N THR A 95 14.07 10.63 -0.19
CA THR A 95 12.84 10.99 -0.90
C THR A 95 11.92 11.80 0.02
N PRO A 96 11.51 13.02 -0.36
CA PRO A 96 10.63 13.86 0.45
C PRO A 96 9.31 13.16 0.80
N LEU A 97 8.84 13.33 2.03
CA LEU A 97 7.59 12.75 2.51
C LEU A 97 6.39 13.15 1.63
N ARG A 98 6.36 14.39 1.13
CA ARG A 98 5.32 14.88 0.20
C ARG A 98 5.26 14.06 -1.08
N SER A 99 6.41 13.67 -1.64
CA SER A 99 6.48 12.83 -2.84
C SER A 99 5.91 11.45 -2.55
N ARG A 100 6.32 10.82 -1.44
CA ARG A 100 5.79 9.51 -1.01
C ARG A 100 4.27 9.54 -0.80
N SER A 101 3.73 10.65 -0.28
CA SER A 101 2.27 10.78 -0.08
C SER A 101 1.53 10.92 -1.39
N ARG A 102 2.08 11.69 -2.35
CA ARG A 102 1.52 11.77 -3.71
C ARG A 102 1.58 10.42 -4.42
N TRP A 103 2.67 9.67 -4.27
CA TRP A 103 2.81 8.34 -4.82
C TRP A 103 1.74 7.38 -4.28
N GLY A 104 1.55 7.34 -2.96
CA GLY A 104 0.50 6.51 -2.34
C GLY A 104 -0.88 6.83 -2.91
N ARG A 105 -1.27 8.11 -2.93
CA ARG A 105 -2.57 8.54 -3.48
C ARG A 105 -2.73 8.25 -4.97
N ALA A 106 -1.68 8.42 -5.78
CA ALA A 106 -1.73 8.10 -7.19
C ALA A 106 -1.96 6.59 -7.42
N LEU A 107 -1.32 5.72 -6.63
CA LEU A 107 -1.49 4.28 -6.73
C LEU A 107 -2.84 3.80 -6.16
N GLU A 108 -3.34 4.45 -5.11
CA GLU A 108 -4.70 4.20 -4.60
C GLU A 108 -5.75 4.52 -5.67
N TRP A 109 -5.59 5.64 -6.39
CA TRP A 109 -6.44 5.95 -7.54
C TRP A 109 -6.33 4.91 -8.65
N ALA A 110 -5.11 4.50 -9.02
CA ALA A 110 -4.95 3.44 -10.03
C ALA A 110 -5.61 2.12 -9.60
N PHE A 111 -5.52 1.77 -8.31
CA PHE A 111 -6.17 0.57 -7.77
C PHE A 111 -7.70 0.65 -7.84
N ASP A 112 -8.26 1.78 -7.44
CA ASP A 112 -9.71 2.04 -7.50
C ASP A 112 -10.26 1.99 -8.93
N GLN A 113 -9.47 2.45 -9.89
CA GLN A 113 -9.77 2.35 -11.32
C GLN A 113 -9.44 0.97 -11.92
N GLU A 114 -9.21 -0.04 -11.07
CA GLU A 114 -8.92 -1.45 -11.43
C GLU A 114 -7.73 -1.63 -12.40
N VAL A 115 -6.79 -0.70 -12.41
CA VAL A 115 -5.63 -0.71 -13.31
C VAL A 115 -4.70 -1.86 -12.95
N GLN A 116 -4.28 -2.64 -13.95
CA GLN A 116 -3.28 -3.69 -13.76
C GLN A 116 -1.85 -3.11 -13.71
N PRO A 117 -0.90 -3.77 -13.02
CA PRO A 117 0.49 -3.29 -12.92
C PRO A 117 1.15 -2.96 -14.26
N ASP A 118 0.87 -3.73 -15.30
CA ASP A 118 1.43 -3.49 -16.64
C ASP A 118 0.86 -2.26 -17.34
N GLY A 119 -0.41 -1.93 -17.06
CA GLY A 119 -1.07 -0.72 -17.57
C GLY A 119 -0.75 0.55 -16.79
N LEU A 120 -0.12 0.44 -15.61
CA LEU A 120 0.07 1.59 -14.70
C LEU A 120 0.77 2.78 -15.35
N MET A 121 1.83 2.56 -16.14
CA MET A 121 2.58 3.68 -16.73
C MET A 121 1.73 4.45 -17.75
N SER A 122 0.95 3.72 -18.57
CA SER A 122 0.01 4.32 -19.52
C SER A 122 -1.05 5.13 -18.78
N PHE A 123 -1.63 4.53 -17.72
CA PHE A 123 -2.63 5.17 -16.89
C PHE A 123 -2.12 6.46 -16.24
N LEU A 124 -0.93 6.44 -15.64
CA LEU A 124 -0.32 7.63 -15.05
C LEU A 124 -0.12 8.72 -16.11
N ASN A 125 0.34 8.37 -17.31
CA ASN A 125 0.53 9.35 -18.39
C ASN A 125 -0.79 9.96 -18.86
N ALA A 126 -1.84 9.15 -19.03
CA ALA A 126 -3.17 9.60 -19.44
C ALA A 126 -3.81 10.57 -18.41
N ASN A 127 -3.44 10.45 -17.13
CA ASN A 127 -4.00 11.23 -16.03
C ASN A 127 -3.08 12.36 -15.55
N HIS A 128 -2.30 12.97 -16.45
CA HIS A 128 -1.37 14.08 -16.16
C HIS A 128 -0.29 13.73 -15.11
N GLY A 129 0.15 12.48 -15.12
CA GLY A 129 1.20 11.95 -14.26
C GLY A 129 0.77 11.72 -12.82
N ILE A 130 1.77 11.45 -11.98
CA ILE A 130 1.59 11.15 -10.54
C ILE A 130 0.79 12.24 -9.83
N ALA A 131 1.10 13.51 -10.11
CA ALA A 131 0.43 14.64 -9.45
C ALA A 131 -1.05 14.75 -9.85
N GLY A 132 -1.38 14.48 -11.12
CA GLY A 132 -2.75 14.46 -11.61
C GLY A 132 -3.56 13.34 -10.96
N CYS A 133 -3.05 12.11 -10.95
CA CYS A 133 -3.68 10.99 -10.25
C CYS A 133 -3.86 11.25 -8.76
N ALA A 134 -2.83 11.78 -8.07
CA ALA A 134 -2.93 12.08 -6.64
C ALA A 134 -4.00 13.15 -6.34
N ARG A 135 -4.18 14.13 -7.25
CA ARG A 135 -5.24 15.13 -7.14
C ARG A 135 -6.62 14.51 -7.32
N LEU A 136 -6.80 13.68 -8.36
CA LEU A 136 -8.05 12.93 -8.59
C LEU A 136 -8.40 12.06 -7.38
N ALA A 137 -7.41 11.32 -6.86
CA ALA A 137 -7.57 10.54 -5.64
C ALA A 137 -8.09 11.40 -4.49
N ASN A 138 -7.48 12.56 -4.23
CA ASN A 138 -7.89 13.45 -3.13
C ASN A 138 -9.30 14.02 -3.30
N MET A 139 -9.82 14.08 -4.54
CA MET A 139 -11.18 14.53 -4.83
C MET A 139 -12.19 13.40 -4.70
N ALA A 140 -11.84 12.18 -5.13
CA ALA A 140 -12.79 11.08 -5.30
C ALA A 140 -12.73 10.01 -4.19
N LEU A 141 -11.57 9.78 -3.59
CA LEU A 141 -11.37 8.70 -2.61
C LEU A 141 -11.29 9.26 -1.19
N PRO A 142 -11.88 8.57 -0.20
CA PRO A 142 -11.62 8.89 1.18
C PRO A 142 -10.11 8.84 1.47
N LEU A 143 -9.66 9.70 2.35
CA LEU A 143 -8.36 9.51 2.96
C LEU A 143 -8.50 8.32 3.90
N TYR A 144 -7.66 7.30 3.76
CA TYR A 144 -7.62 6.18 4.71
C TYR A 144 -7.41 6.68 6.17
N ARG A 145 -6.88 7.90 6.34
CA ARG A 145 -7.09 8.71 7.54
C ARG A 145 -8.49 9.36 7.55
N ARG A 146 -9.48 8.70 8.17
CA ARG A 146 -10.38 9.24 9.23
C ARG A 146 -11.20 8.07 9.81
N PRO A 147 -11.41 8.05 11.13
CA PRO A 147 -12.37 8.96 11.74
C PRO A 147 -11.65 10.15 12.38
N ARG A 148 -12.02 11.36 11.97
CA ARG A 148 -11.72 12.60 12.70
C ARG A 148 -13.05 13.30 12.89
N GLU A 149 -13.93 12.61 13.60
CA GLU A 149 -15.19 13.12 14.15
C GLU A 149 -15.37 12.71 15.63
N TYR A 150 -14.55 11.81 16.19
CA TYR A 150 -14.64 11.40 17.60
C TYR A 150 -13.48 11.89 18.49
N ALA A 151 -12.73 12.91 18.09
CA ALA A 151 -11.70 13.49 18.97
C ALA A 151 -12.26 14.44 20.05
N TRP A 152 -13.60 14.53 20.18
CA TRP A 152 -14.32 15.39 21.13
C TRP A 152 -15.59 14.72 21.72
N SER A 153 -15.69 13.39 21.68
CA SER A 153 -16.82 12.67 22.27
C SER A 153 -16.24 11.70 23.30
N ASP A 154 -16.35 12.05 24.57
CA ASP A 154 -15.86 11.27 25.71
C ASP A 154 -16.58 9.91 25.89
N ASP A 155 -17.58 9.59 25.05
CA ASP A 155 -18.46 8.43 25.22
C ASP A 155 -18.39 7.35 24.10
N VAL A 156 -17.24 7.14 23.42
CA VAL A 156 -17.13 6.03 22.44
C VAL A 156 -16.17 4.94 22.90
N PRO A 157 -16.62 3.67 23.00
CA PRO A 157 -15.75 2.56 23.37
C PRO A 157 -14.66 2.36 22.30
N GLU A 158 -13.43 2.12 22.76
CA GLU A 158 -12.26 1.89 21.93
C GLU A 158 -12.58 0.93 20.76
N SER A 159 -12.40 1.43 19.54
CA SER A 159 -12.55 0.66 18.30
C SER A 159 -11.61 -0.55 18.34
N ASN A 160 -12.16 -1.75 18.54
CA ASN A 160 -11.45 -3.02 18.48
C ASN A 160 -10.73 -3.16 17.13
N GLY A 161 -9.40 -3.02 17.16
CA GLY A 161 -8.52 -2.95 15.99
C GLY A 161 -8.35 -4.23 15.17
N ASN A 162 -9.45 -4.81 14.69
CA ASN A 162 -9.48 -5.82 13.65
C ASN A 162 -10.64 -5.45 12.70
N ASP A 163 -10.38 -5.42 11.39
CA ASP A 163 -11.34 -5.72 10.29
C ASP A 163 -11.38 -4.74 9.10
N GLN A 164 -10.76 -3.55 9.15
CA GLN A 164 -10.78 -2.65 7.97
C GLN A 164 -9.97 -3.14 6.75
N PHE A 165 -9.10 -4.14 6.91
CA PHE A 165 -8.40 -4.77 5.77
C PHE A 165 -9.08 -6.07 5.29
N GLY A 166 -10.02 -6.62 6.07
CA GLY A 166 -10.73 -7.86 5.72
C GLY A 166 -11.69 -7.68 4.55
N ASP A 167 -12.28 -6.48 4.42
CA ASP A 167 -13.35 -6.22 3.46
C ASP A 167 -12.86 -5.88 2.04
N LEU A 168 -11.58 -5.51 1.90
CA LEU A 168 -10.91 -5.42 0.59
C LEU A 168 -10.82 -6.80 -0.13
N ARG A 169 -11.07 -7.90 0.59
CA ARG A 169 -10.94 -9.27 0.06
C ARG A 169 -12.11 -9.74 -0.80
N VAL A 170 -13.34 -9.26 -0.61
CA VAL A 170 -14.49 -10.03 -1.12
C VAL A 170 -14.95 -9.60 -2.52
N ARG A 171 -14.73 -8.34 -2.94
CA ARG A 171 -15.24 -7.86 -4.24
C ARG A 171 -14.21 -7.80 -5.37
N SER A 172 -12.98 -7.38 -5.12
CA SER A 172 -12.03 -7.04 -6.21
C SER A 172 -11.10 -8.18 -6.64
N PHE A 173 -10.75 -9.08 -5.72
CA PHE A 173 -9.89 -10.24 -6.01
C PHE A 173 -10.68 -11.53 -6.28
N ALA A 174 -11.86 -11.71 -5.66
CA ALA A 174 -12.73 -12.86 -5.90
C ALA A 174 -13.34 -12.87 -7.32
N LYS A 175 -13.59 -11.69 -7.89
CA LYS A 175 -14.11 -11.54 -9.26
C LYS A 175 -13.13 -12.00 -10.35
N ARG A 176 -11.82 -12.14 -10.02
CA ARG A 176 -10.75 -12.52 -10.97
C ARG A 176 -10.50 -14.03 -11.09
N ARG A 177 -11.17 -14.87 -10.30
CA ARG A 177 -11.10 -16.35 -10.43
C ARG A 177 -12.26 -16.96 -11.23
N ARG A 178 -13.10 -16.13 -11.87
CA ARG A 178 -14.22 -16.58 -12.72
C ARG A 178 -14.19 -15.89 -14.07
N THR A 179 -13.17 -16.16 -14.86
CA THR A 179 -13.24 -16.09 -16.33
C THR A 179 -12.19 -17.07 -16.83
N ASP A 180 -12.64 -17.96 -17.71
CA ASP A 180 -12.01 -19.16 -18.24
C ASP A 180 -10.57 -19.01 -18.75
#